data_AF-A0A356FQZ9-F1
#
_entry.id   AF-A0A356FQZ9-F1
#
_cell.length_a   1.000
_cell.length_b   1.000
_cell.length_c   1.000
_cell.angle_alpha   90.00
_cell.angle_beta   90.00
_cell.angle_gamma   90.00
#
_symmetry.space_group_name_H-M   'P 1'
#
loop_
_entity.id
_entity.type
_entity.pdbx_description
1 polymer ?
#
loop_
_entity_poly.entity_id
_entity_poly.type
_entity_poly.pdbx_seq_one_letter_code
_entity_poly.pdbx_strand_id
1 'polypeptide(L)'
;MSESASSAHDSHHNLVVGNKKLLMWLFLGSDCMFFGTLISTHLIYRKLYPEEYDPTQLFSLELTSFSTFILLMSSFLMALAVSAMHKGELKSFRRNTLGVIFFGLIFLGCQVFEFSEFVHL
;
A
#
# COMPACT_ATOMS: atom_id res chain seq x y z
N MET A 1 -24.33 2.16 55.71
CA MET A 1 -24.73 1.19 54.68
C MET A 1 -25.44 1.95 53.55
N SER A 2 -24.69 2.63 52.67
CA SER A 2 -25.19 3.30 51.45
C SER A 2 -24.06 3.96 50.63
N GLU A 3 -22.91 3.30 50.43
CA GLU A 3 -21.84 3.82 49.56
C GLU A 3 -21.29 2.72 48.64
N SER A 4 -22.18 2.04 47.91
CA SER A 4 -21.78 1.02 46.94
C SER A 4 -22.53 1.13 45.60
N ALA A 5 -22.92 2.33 45.18
CA ALA A 5 -23.76 2.52 43.99
C ALA A 5 -23.30 3.65 43.04
N SER A 6 -22.01 3.96 42.96
CA SER A 6 -21.51 4.94 41.97
C SER A 6 -20.09 4.65 41.48
N SER A 7 -19.80 3.41 41.10
CA SER A 7 -18.57 3.10 40.36
C SER A 7 -18.78 1.89 39.42
N ALA A 8 -19.82 1.95 38.60
CA ALA A 8 -20.11 0.91 37.61
C ALA A 8 -20.50 1.50 36.23
N HIS A 9 -19.98 2.68 35.89
CA HIS A 9 -20.27 3.31 34.60
C HIS A 9 -19.00 3.93 33.99
N ASP A 10 -17.97 3.12 33.71
CA ASP A 10 -16.83 3.58 32.88
C ASP A 10 -16.03 2.42 32.26
N SER A 11 -16.70 1.33 31.87
CA SER A 11 -16.03 0.13 31.34
C SER A 11 -16.26 -0.14 29.84
N HIS A 12 -17.03 0.70 29.14
CA HIS A 12 -17.51 0.39 27.77
C HIS A 12 -16.79 1.10 26.61
N HIS A 13 -15.70 1.85 26.84
CA HIS A 13 -14.99 2.58 25.79
C HIS A 13 -13.70 1.91 25.24
N ASN A 14 -13.33 0.71 25.70
CA ASN A 14 -12.08 0.04 25.26
C ASN A 14 -12.23 -0.92 24.07
N LEU A 15 -13.45 -1.13 23.55
CA LEU A 15 -13.71 -2.03 22.41
C LEU A 15 -13.96 -1.28 21.09
N VAL A 16 -14.15 0.04 21.15
CA VAL A 16 -14.46 0.84 19.97
C VAL A 16 -13.17 1.41 19.40
N VAL A 17 -12.68 0.81 18.31
CA VAL A 17 -11.61 1.40 17.48
C VAL A 17 -12.02 2.85 17.18
N GLY A 18 -11.16 3.81 17.54
CA GLY A 18 -11.48 5.22 17.33
C GLY A 18 -11.89 5.50 15.89
N ASN A 19 -12.95 6.30 15.70
CA ASN A 19 -13.61 6.52 14.40
C ASN A 19 -12.62 6.80 13.24
N LYS A 20 -11.52 7.53 13.51
CA LYS A 20 -10.48 7.83 12.52
C LYS A 20 -9.73 6.58 12.03
N LYS A 21 -9.36 5.68 12.94
CA LYS A 21 -8.74 4.40 12.56
C LYS A 21 -9.74 3.52 11.82
N LEU A 22 -10.99 3.44 12.31
CA LEU A 22 -12.03 2.64 11.68
C LEU A 22 -12.30 3.09 10.23
N LEU A 23 -12.38 4.41 9.99
CA LEU A 23 -12.52 4.96 8.64
C LEU A 23 -11.29 4.65 7.75
N MET A 24 -10.07 4.69 8.29
CA MET A 24 -8.87 4.31 7.54
C MET A 24 -8.89 2.83 7.11
N TRP A 25 -9.32 1.94 8.00
CA TRP A 25 -9.49 0.51 7.67
C TRP A 25 -10.58 0.29 6.61
N LEU A 26 -11.72 0.99 6.73
CA LEU A 26 -12.79 0.94 5.74
C LEU A 26 -12.31 1.43 4.36
N PHE A 27 -11.55 2.52 4.33
CA PHE A 27 -10.97 3.10 3.12
C PHE A 27 -9.99 2.12 2.44
N LEU A 28 -9.05 1.53 3.20
CA LEU A 28 -8.17 0.48 2.68
C LEU A 28 -8.94 -0.74 2.15
N GLY A 29 -10.03 -1.11 2.84
CA GLY A 29 -10.93 -2.16 2.39
C GLY A 29 -11.60 -1.85 1.06
N SER A 30 -12.03 -0.59 0.85
CA SER A 30 -12.60 -0.16 -0.43
C SER A 30 -11.59 -0.17 -1.58
N ASP A 31 -10.34 0.26 -1.34
CA ASP A 31 -9.28 0.17 -2.35
C ASP A 31 -8.99 -1.28 -2.74
N CYS A 32 -8.98 -2.19 -1.77
CA CYS A 32 -8.81 -3.62 -2.01
C CYS A 32 -9.91 -4.21 -2.91
N MET A 33 -11.18 -3.84 -2.66
CA MET A 33 -12.31 -4.26 -3.50
C MET A 33 -12.25 -3.67 -4.91
N PHE A 34 -11.79 -2.42 -5.03
CA PHE A 34 -11.57 -1.76 -6.32
C PHE A 34 -10.52 -2.50 -7.15
N PHE A 35 -9.33 -2.77 -6.60
CA PHE A 35 -8.30 -3.56 -7.29
C PHE A 35 -8.76 -5.01 -7.54
N GLY A 36 -9.50 -5.63 -6.62
CA GLY A 36 -10.07 -6.96 -6.80
C GLY A 36 -10.99 -7.05 -8.02
N THR A 37 -11.78 -6.01 -8.28
CA THR A 37 -12.64 -5.93 -9.47
C THR A 37 -11.81 -5.80 -10.75
N LEU A 38 -10.75 -5.00 -10.75
CA LEU A 38 -9.83 -4.87 -11.89
C LEU A 38 -9.13 -6.19 -12.23
N ILE A 39 -8.61 -6.90 -11.22
CA ILE A 39 -7.98 -8.22 -11.38
C ILE A 39 -9.01 -9.25 -11.87
N SER A 40 -10.20 -9.29 -11.28
CA SER A 40 -11.26 -10.22 -11.68
C SER A 40 -11.66 -10.01 -13.15
N THR A 41 -11.81 -8.75 -13.57
CA THR A 41 -12.08 -8.40 -14.96
C THR A 41 -10.98 -8.91 -15.89
N HIS A 42 -9.71 -8.68 -15.56
CA HIS A 42 -8.56 -9.19 -16.32
C HIS A 42 -8.58 -10.73 -16.44
N LEU A 43 -8.84 -11.44 -15.34
CA LEU A 43 -8.89 -12.91 -15.34
C LEU A 43 -10.05 -13.48 -16.19
N ILE A 44 -11.22 -12.83 -16.14
CA ILE A 44 -12.36 -13.22 -16.98
C ILE A 44 -12.01 -13.03 -18.46
N TYR A 45 -11.44 -11.88 -18.82
CA TYR A 45 -11.00 -11.63 -20.20
C TYR A 45 -9.93 -12.62 -20.67
N ARG A 46 -8.95 -12.93 -19.82
CA ARG A 46 -7.91 -13.94 -20.11
C ARG A 46 -8.49 -15.33 -20.35
N LYS A 47 -9.60 -15.68 -19.68
CA LYS A 47 -10.31 -16.95 -19.86
C LYS A 47 -11.17 -16.97 -21.13
N LEU A 48 -11.85 -15.87 -21.45
CA LEU A 48 -12.75 -15.76 -22.60
C LEU A 48 -12.00 -15.64 -23.93
N TYR A 49 -10.84 -14.98 -23.92
CA TYR A 49 -9.97 -14.79 -25.08
C TYR A 49 -8.58 -15.34 -24.77
N PRO A 50 -8.36 -16.66 -24.89
CA PRO A 50 -7.04 -17.27 -24.78
C PRO A 50 -6.23 -16.96 -26.05
N GLU A 51 -5.95 -15.67 -26.27
CA GLU A 51 -5.01 -15.22 -27.28
C GLU A 51 -3.58 -15.66 -26.88
N GLU A 52 -2.87 -16.24 -27.84
CA GLU A 52 -1.49 -16.71 -27.73
C GLU A 52 -0.51 -15.53 -27.86
N TYR A 53 -0.76 -14.44 -27.13
CA TYR A 53 0.21 -13.36 -27.02
C TYR A 53 1.25 -13.71 -25.97
N ASP A 54 2.52 -13.70 -26.39
CA ASP A 54 3.65 -13.88 -25.49
C ASP A 54 3.82 -12.63 -24.61
N PRO A 55 3.53 -12.70 -23.30
CA PRO A 55 3.62 -11.55 -22.41
C PRO A 55 5.05 -11.01 -22.28
N THR A 56 6.06 -11.79 -22.65
CA THR A 56 7.47 -11.38 -22.62
C THR A 56 7.85 -10.42 -23.75
N GLN A 57 7.03 -10.33 -24.81
CA GLN A 57 7.19 -9.30 -25.84
C GLN A 57 6.68 -7.94 -25.40
N LEU A 58 5.77 -7.93 -24.42
CA LEU A 58 5.20 -6.73 -23.87
C LEU A 58 6.05 -6.26 -22.67
N PHE A 59 6.16 -7.08 -21.63
CA PHE A 59 6.80 -6.66 -20.37
C PHE A 59 8.22 -7.18 -20.25
N SER A 60 9.17 -6.30 -19.96
CA SER A 60 10.54 -6.71 -19.63
C SER A 60 10.61 -7.18 -18.17
N LEU A 61 10.86 -8.47 -17.98
CA LEU A 61 10.94 -9.09 -16.64
C LEU A 61 12.02 -8.43 -15.76
N GLU A 62 13.12 -7.98 -16.36
CA GLU A 62 14.20 -7.30 -15.65
C GLU A 62 13.74 -5.95 -15.07
N LEU A 63 13.05 -5.12 -15.86
CA LEU A 63 12.57 -3.81 -15.41
C LEU A 63 11.43 -3.96 -14.39
N THR A 64 10.51 -4.90 -14.63
CA THR A 64 9.40 -5.20 -13.70
C THR A 64 9.92 -5.73 -12.36
N SER A 65 10.93 -6.61 -12.35
CA SER A 65 11.52 -7.12 -11.11
C SER A 65 12.31 -6.04 -10.38
N PHE A 66 13.03 -5.18 -11.11
CA PHE A 66 13.74 -4.04 -10.54
C PHE A 66 12.79 -3.01 -9.90
N SER A 67 11.68 -2.67 -10.57
CA SER A 67 10.69 -1.72 -10.04
C SER A 67 10.00 -2.28 -8.79
N THR A 68 9.76 -3.60 -8.75
CA THR A 68 9.24 -4.30 -7.56
C THR A 68 10.25 -4.25 -6.41
N PHE A 69 11.53 -4.49 -6.67
CA PHE A 69 12.59 -4.38 -5.65
C PHE A 69 12.64 -2.97 -5.04
N ILE A 70 12.52 -1.93 -5.87
CA ILE A 70 12.45 -0.54 -5.42
C ILE A 70 11.25 -0.30 -4.48
N LEU A 71 10.07 -0.82 -4.82
CA LEU A 71 8.89 -0.71 -3.95
C LEU A 71 9.07 -1.45 -2.62
N LEU A 72 9.70 -2.62 -2.63
CA LEU A 72 10.01 -3.36 -1.40
C LEU A 72 10.97 -2.58 -0.50
N MET A 73 12.01 -1.97 -1.08
CA MET A 73 12.92 -1.08 -0.36
C MET A 73 12.21 0.16 0.19
N SER A 74 11.27 0.73 -0.55
CA SER A 74 10.43 1.84 -0.09
C SER A 74 9.55 1.45 1.11
N SER A 75 8.92 0.27 1.06
CA SER A 75 8.14 -0.28 2.18
C SER A 75 9.00 -0.48 3.43
N PHE A 76 10.21 -1.02 3.27
CA PHE A 76 11.17 -1.18 4.37
C PHE A 76 11.55 0.16 5.00
N LEU A 77 11.80 1.20 4.21
CA LEU A 77 12.10 2.55 4.72
C LEU A 77 10.91 3.16 5.47
N MET A 78 9.67 2.92 5.01
CA MET A 78 8.47 3.36 5.73
C MET A 78 8.37 2.66 7.10
N ALA A 79 8.67 1.36 7.19
CA ALA A 79 8.70 0.64 8.46
C ALA A 79 9.76 1.21 9.42
N LEU A 80 10.96 1.55 8.92
CA LEU A 80 11.99 2.23 9.70
C LEU A 80 11.58 3.65 10.13
N ALA A 81 10.87 4.39 9.28
CA ALA A 81 10.34 5.71 9.60
C ALA A 81 9.34 5.63 10.78
N VAL A 82 8.41 4.68 10.74
CA VAL A 82 7.45 4.43 11.82
C VAL A 82 8.18 4.01 13.11
N SER A 83 9.21 3.16 13.01
CA SER A 83 10.03 2.77 14.18
C SER A 83 10.76 3.98 14.80
N ALA A 84 11.34 4.85 13.98
CA ALA A 84 11.99 6.08 14.44
C ALA A 84 11.00 7.05 15.12
N MET A 85 9.77 7.15 14.63
CA MET A 85 8.71 7.95 15.27
C MET A 85 8.35 7.43 16.65
N HIS A 86 8.25 6.12 16.84
CA HIS A 86 8.02 5.53 18.16
C HIS A 86 9.17 5.81 19.14
N LYS A 87 10.41 5.95 18.64
CA LYS A 87 11.60 6.31 19.43
C LYS A 87 11.78 7.82 19.64
N GLY A 88 10.93 8.67 19.05
CA GLY A 88 11.06 10.13 19.10
C GLY A 88 12.19 10.70 18.24
N GLU A 89 12.80 9.90 17.37
CA GLU A 89 13.94 10.32 16.54
C GLU A 89 13.50 11.02 15.24
N LEU A 90 13.13 12.30 15.34
CA LEU A 90 12.61 13.08 14.19
C LEU A 90 13.57 13.17 13.01
N LYS A 91 14.90 13.22 13.26
CA LYS A 91 15.91 13.25 12.19
C LYS A 91 15.89 11.97 11.36
N SER A 92 15.80 10.82 12.03
CA SER A 92 15.78 9.50 11.39
C SER A 92 14.45 9.30 10.64
N PHE A 93 13.32 9.70 11.24
CA PHE A 93 12.02 9.72 10.58
C PHE A 93 12.06 10.51 9.27
N ARG A 94 12.49 11.78 9.30
CA ARG A 94 12.52 12.64 8.10
C ARG A 94 13.42 12.07 7.01
N ARG A 95 14.59 11.53 7.37
CA ARG A 95 15.50 10.90 6.40
C ARG A 95 14.85 9.70 5.73
N ASN A 96 14.21 8.83 6.51
CA ASN A 96 13.58 7.63 5.98
C ASN A 96 12.36 7.98 5.11
N THR A 97 11.54 8.95 5.50
CA THR A 97 10.41 9.46 4.69
C THR A 97 10.87 10.08 3.38
N LEU A 98 11.97 10.84 3.36
CA LEU A 98 12.56 11.34 2.11
C LEU A 98 13.02 10.18 1.21
N GLY A 99 13.58 9.12 1.79
CA GLY A 99 13.90 7.89 1.07
C GLY A 99 12.68 7.24 0.43
N VAL A 100 11.57 7.12 1.16
CA VAL A 100 10.28 6.59 0.63
C VAL A 100 9.82 7.38 -0.59
N ILE A 101 9.85 8.71 -0.52
CA ILE A 101 9.46 9.60 -1.63
C ILE A 101 10.39 9.39 -2.82
N PHE A 102 11.71 9.35 -2.59
CA PHE A 102 12.71 9.15 -3.64
C PHE A 102 12.50 7.83 -4.40
N PHE A 103 12.35 6.72 -3.68
CA PHE A 103 12.08 5.42 -4.31
C PHE A 103 10.72 5.38 -5.00
N GLY A 104 9.70 6.06 -4.46
CA GLY A 104 8.40 6.22 -5.12
C GLY A 104 8.50 6.97 -6.46
N LEU A 105 9.33 8.01 -6.54
CA LEU A 105 9.57 8.74 -7.79
C LEU A 105 10.31 7.89 -8.83
N ILE A 106 11.30 7.10 -8.40
CA ILE A 106 11.98 6.16 -9.30
C ILE A 106 10.98 5.14 -9.85
N PHE A 107 10.14 4.54 -8.99
CA PHE A 107 9.10 3.61 -9.43
C PHE A 107 8.16 4.23 -10.46
N LEU A 108 7.69 5.47 -10.22
CA LEU A 108 6.83 6.18 -11.17
C LEU A 108 7.55 6.44 -12.50
N GLY A 109 8.83 6.81 -12.46
CA GLY A 109 9.66 6.99 -13.66
C GLY A 109 9.80 5.71 -14.48
N CYS A 110 10.04 4.57 -13.83
CA CYS A 110 10.05 3.26 -14.48
C CYS A 110 8.72 2.95 -15.17
N GLN A 111 7.60 3.21 -14.50
CA GLN A 111 6.27 2.99 -15.08
C GLN A 111 6.00 3.88 -16.29
N VAL A 112 6.36 5.18 -16.21
CA VAL A 112 6.19 6.10 -17.34
C VAL A 112 7.05 5.69 -18.54
N PHE A 113 8.28 5.22 -18.29
CA PHE A 113 9.15 4.70 -19.35
C PHE A 113 8.53 3.46 -20.01
N GLU A 114 8.10 2.50 -19.22
CA GLU A 114 7.49 1.25 -19.73
C GLU A 114 6.21 1.55 -20.53
N PHE A 115 5.33 2.42 -20.04
CA PHE A 115 4.14 2.86 -20.77
C PHE A 115 4.47 3.64 -22.04
N SER A 116 5.52 4.46 -22.05
CA SER A 116 5.94 5.17 -23.27
C SER A 116 6.48 4.23 -24.34
N GLU A 117 7.21 3.19 -23.93
CA GLU A 117 7.71 2.15 -24.83
C GLU A 117 6.53 1.32 -25.38
N PHE A 118 5.55 0.99 -24.54
CA PHE A 118 4.31 0.34 -24.96
C PHE A 118 3.48 1.10 -25.98
N VAL A 119 3.36 2.44 -25.85
CA VAL A 119 2.54 3.25 -26.76
C VAL A 119 3.21 3.46 -28.11
N HIS A 120 4.54 3.37 -28.16
CA HIS A 120 5.31 3.54 -29.40
C HIS A 120 5.55 2.23 -30.16
N LEU A 121 5.23 1.08 -29.56
CA LEU A 121 5.20 -0.26 -30.17
C LEU A 121 3.83 -0.54 -30.81
#